data_AF-A0A517NSC3-F1
#
_entry.id   AF-A0A517NSC3-F1
#
_cell.length_a   1.000
_cell.length_b   1.000
_cell.length_c   1.000
_cell.angle_alpha   90.00
_cell.angle_beta   90.00
_cell.angle_gamma   90.00
#
_symmetry.space_group_name_H-M   'P 1'
#
loop_
_entity.id
_entity.type
_entity.pdbx_description
1 polymer ?
#
loop_
_entity_poly.entity_id
_entity_poly.type
_entity_poly.pdbx_seq_one_letter_code
_entity_poly.pdbx_strand_id
1 'polypeptide(L)'
;MSELKIINNATCTFCGCVCDDIQLHSDGNRIHKAVKACVLGKAWFLNHTGDKKYPDAIVDGKETSVEEAIQVSADLLYDADMPLVYGMSNTTCEAQKECVALADQLCGLLDSHTSL
;
A
#
# COMPACT_ATOMS: atom_id res chain seq x y z
N MET A 1 22.93 -0.76 22.00
CA MET A 1 22.26 -0.37 20.75
C MET A 1 22.35 -1.56 19.83
N SER A 2 21.22 -2.09 19.35
CA SER A 2 21.22 -3.14 18.33
C SER A 2 22.00 -2.65 17.11
N GLU A 3 22.82 -3.52 16.52
CA GLU A 3 23.54 -3.23 15.30
C GLU A 3 22.54 -3.06 14.15
N LEU A 4 22.62 -1.95 13.42
CA LEU A 4 21.73 -1.68 12.29
C LEU A 4 22.22 -2.47 11.07
N LYS A 5 21.33 -3.29 10.50
CA LYS A 5 21.55 -3.95 9.22
C LYS A 5 21.52 -2.91 8.10
N ILE A 6 22.55 -2.92 7.27
CA ILE A 6 22.63 -2.07 6.08
C ILE A 6 22.04 -2.84 4.89
N ILE A 7 21.04 -2.24 4.24
CA ILE A 7 20.42 -2.72 3.01
C ILE A 7 20.82 -1.72 1.91
N ASN A 8 21.56 -2.20 0.91
CA ASN A 8 21.95 -1.39 -0.24
C ASN A 8 20.97 -1.60 -1.41
N ASN A 9 20.92 -0.63 -2.31
CA ASN A 9 20.11 -0.67 -3.54
C ASN A 9 18.61 -0.92 -3.28
N ALA A 10 18.08 -0.28 -2.24
CA ALA A 10 16.65 -0.29 -1.98
C ALA A 10 15.93 0.65 -2.94
N THR A 11 14.82 0.19 -3.51
CA THR A 11 13.96 0.99 -4.38
C THR A 11 13.04 1.90 -3.57
N CYS A 12 13.05 3.20 -3.89
CA CYS A 12 12.10 4.17 -3.35
C CYS A 12 10.82 4.17 -4.20
N THR A 13 9.70 3.79 -3.58
CA THR A 13 8.38 3.70 -4.23
C THR A 13 7.48 4.90 -3.92
N PHE A 14 8.05 6.06 -3.60
CA PHE A 14 7.25 7.23 -3.23
C PHE A 14 6.72 7.99 -4.45
N CYS A 15 7.57 8.29 -5.42
CA CYS A 15 7.19 9.00 -6.65
C CYS A 15 7.60 8.21 -7.89
N GLY A 16 7.24 8.71 -9.07
CA GLY A 16 7.53 8.07 -10.35
C GLY A 16 9.01 8.03 -10.76
N CYS A 17 9.95 8.55 -9.95
CA CYS A 17 11.39 8.44 -10.26
C CYS A 17 11.96 7.04 -9.98
N VAL A 18 11.36 6.31 -9.02
CA VAL A 18 11.73 4.92 -8.68
C VAL A 18 13.24 4.73 -8.43
N CYS A 19 13.87 5.65 -7.70
CA CYS A 19 15.32 5.58 -7.41
C CYS A 19 15.66 4.28 -6.70
N ASP A 20 16.64 3.54 -7.19
CA ASP A 20 16.99 2.17 -6.77
C ASP A 20 18.34 2.06 -6.05
N ASP A 21 18.95 3.18 -5.72
CA ASP A 21 20.30 3.24 -5.11
C ASP A 21 20.28 3.66 -3.62
N ILE A 22 19.12 3.58 -2.97
CA ILE A 22 18.94 4.00 -1.58
C ILE A 22 19.61 3.01 -0.64
N GLN A 23 20.35 3.52 0.34
CA GLN A 23 20.89 2.71 1.42
C GLN A 23 20.08 2.91 2.70
N LEU A 24 19.47 1.83 3.19
CA LEU A 24 18.63 1.81 4.40
C LEU A 24 19.37 1.16 5.56
N HIS A 25 19.22 1.74 6.75
CA HIS A 25 19.77 1.19 8.00
C HIS A 25 18.59 0.79 8.88
N SER A 26 18.43 -0.50 9.14
CA SER A 26 17.25 -1.06 9.82
C SER A 26 17.66 -1.97 10.98
N ASP A 27 16.88 -1.97 12.04
CA ASP A 27 17.02 -2.94 13.15
C ASP A 27 16.20 -4.22 12.93
N GLY A 28 15.58 -4.37 11.75
CA GLY A 28 14.67 -5.47 11.40
C GLY A 28 13.19 -5.13 11.64
N ASN A 29 12.89 -4.14 12.47
CA ASN A 29 11.52 -3.67 12.73
C ASN A 29 11.28 -2.26 12.17
N ARG A 30 12.27 -1.37 12.26
CA ARG A 30 12.19 0.03 11.84
C ARG A 30 13.39 0.44 11.00
N ILE A 31 13.13 1.30 10.01
CA ILE A 31 14.18 2.00 9.25
C ILE A 31 14.57 3.28 10.01
N HIS A 32 15.84 3.37 10.40
CA HIS A 32 16.38 4.50 11.17
C HIS A 32 17.09 5.53 10.32
N LYS A 33 17.60 5.13 9.15
CA LYS A 33 18.33 6.01 8.24
C LYS A 33 18.09 5.62 6.78
N ALA A 34 17.92 6.63 5.93
CA ALA A 34 17.89 6.49 4.48
C ALA A 34 18.92 7.44 3.86
N VAL A 35 19.97 6.88 3.27
CA VAL A 35 21.04 7.61 2.57
C VAL A 35 20.71 7.69 1.09
N LYS A 36 21.01 8.82 0.45
CA LYS A 36 20.65 9.20 -0.93
C LYS A 36 19.16 9.43 -1.23
N ALA A 37 18.27 9.13 -0.28
CA ALA A 37 16.86 9.50 -0.42
C ALA A 37 16.67 11.03 -0.39
N CYS A 38 15.84 11.55 -1.29
CA CYS A 38 15.37 12.94 -1.27
C CYS A 38 14.45 13.20 -0.06
N VAL A 39 13.95 14.43 0.10
CA VAL A 39 13.05 14.78 1.23
C VAL A 39 11.81 13.89 1.27
N LEU A 40 11.22 13.58 0.10
CA LEU A 40 10.04 12.73 -0.02
C LEU A 40 10.35 11.26 0.34
N GLY A 41 11.43 10.71 -0.22
CA GLY A 41 11.87 9.35 0.10
C GLY A 41 12.25 9.17 1.58
N LYS A 42 12.86 10.18 2.21
CA LYS A 42 13.11 10.15 3.66
C LYS A 42 11.81 10.15 4.46
N ALA A 43 10.84 10.97 4.10
CA ALA A 43 9.54 10.97 4.75
C ALA A 43 8.86 9.59 4.60
N TRP A 44 8.92 9.00 3.41
CA TRP A 44 8.41 7.64 3.14
C TRP A 44 9.06 6.60 4.05
N PHE A 45 10.38 6.48 4.02
CA PHE A 45 11.08 5.41 4.75
C PHE A 45 11.09 5.59 6.28
N LEU A 46 11.14 6.82 6.78
CA LEU A 46 11.39 7.08 8.21
C LEU A 46 10.10 7.25 9.03
N ASN A 47 9.00 7.65 8.38
CA ASN A 47 7.74 7.94 9.08
C ASN A 47 6.68 6.84 8.91
N HIS A 48 6.85 5.90 7.96
CA HIS A 48 5.97 4.74 7.90
C HIS A 48 6.25 3.83 9.09
N THR A 49 5.26 3.66 9.96
CA THR A 49 5.35 2.83 11.15
C THR A 49 4.50 1.59 10.96
N GLY A 50 5.04 0.40 11.25
CA GLY A 50 4.25 -0.84 11.38
C GLY A 50 3.39 -0.89 12.64
N ASP A 51 3.20 0.24 13.32
CA ASP A 51 2.38 0.34 14.53
C ASP A 51 0.92 0.08 14.17
N LYS A 52 0.31 -0.92 14.81
CA LYS A 52 -1.11 -1.23 14.66
C LYS A 52 -1.97 -0.17 15.36
N LYS A 53 -2.22 0.94 14.67
CA LYS A 53 -3.02 2.07 15.17
C LYS A 53 -4.53 1.89 14.97
N TYR A 54 -4.92 1.04 14.02
CA TYR A 54 -6.30 0.79 13.65
C TYR A 54 -6.57 -0.72 13.60
N PRO A 55 -7.82 -1.16 13.81
CA PRO A 55 -8.25 -2.52 13.51
C PRO A 55 -7.94 -2.90 12.06
N ASP A 56 -7.73 -4.20 11.81
CA ASP A 56 -7.46 -4.69 10.45
C ASP A 56 -8.69 -4.55 9.55
N ALA A 57 -9.90 -4.53 10.14
CA ALA A 57 -11.15 -4.37 9.43
C ALA A 57 -12.22 -3.68 10.31
N ILE A 58 -13.06 -2.86 9.67
CA ILE A 58 -14.18 -2.16 10.29
C ILE A 58 -15.38 -2.23 9.33
N VAL A 59 -16.55 -2.65 9.83
CA VAL A 59 -17.84 -2.60 9.12
C VAL A 59 -18.82 -1.80 9.98
N ASP A 60 -19.48 -0.81 9.39
CA ASP A 60 -20.43 0.09 10.08
C ASP A 60 -19.90 0.68 11.40
N GLY A 61 -18.61 1.05 11.39
CA GLY A 61 -17.93 1.64 12.54
C GLY A 61 -17.58 0.66 13.67
N LYS A 62 -17.77 -0.65 13.46
CA LYS A 62 -17.39 -1.70 14.42
C LYS A 62 -16.24 -2.53 13.89
N GLU A 63 -15.29 -2.83 14.76
CA GLU A 63 -14.21 -3.78 14.48
C GLU A 63 -14.78 -5.17 14.19
N THR A 64 -14.24 -5.81 13.17
CA THR A 64 -14.64 -7.14 12.70
C THR A 64 -13.44 -7.93 12.18
N SER A 65 -13.62 -9.20 11.79
CA SER A 65 -12.60 -9.98 11.11
C SER A 65 -12.43 -9.52 9.66
N VAL A 66 -11.25 -9.79 9.10
CA VAL A 66 -10.96 -9.51 7.69
C VAL A 66 -11.90 -10.32 6.79
N GLU A 67 -12.22 -11.55 7.16
CA GLU A 67 -13.12 -12.43 6.39
C GLU A 67 -14.54 -11.87 6.31
N GLU A 68 -15.08 -11.34 7.42
CA GLU A 68 -16.41 -10.72 7.44
C GLU A 68 -16.42 -9.43 6.60
N ALA A 69 -15.40 -8.59 6.73
CA ALA A 69 -15.29 -7.38 5.91
C ALA A 69 -15.15 -7.67 4.41
N ILE A 70 -14.44 -8.74 4.03
CA ILE A 70 -14.37 -9.20 2.63
C ILE A 70 -15.76 -9.62 2.15
N GLN A 71 -16.50 -10.41 2.94
CA GLN A 71 -17.85 -10.85 2.55
C GLN A 71 -18.79 -9.66 2.34
N VAL A 72 -18.82 -8.71 3.29
CA VAL A 72 -19.63 -7.50 3.18
C VAL A 72 -19.24 -6.67 1.95
N SER A 73 -17.93 -6.55 1.67
CA SER A 73 -17.45 -5.83 0.48
C SER A 73 -17.88 -6.52 -0.82
N ALA A 74 -17.86 -7.86 -0.86
CA ALA A 74 -18.30 -8.63 -2.01
C ALA A 74 -19.81 -8.46 -2.26
N ASP A 75 -20.63 -8.51 -1.22
CA ASP A 75 -22.09 -8.29 -1.32
C ASP A 75 -22.39 -6.88 -1.85
N LEU A 76 -21.71 -5.85 -1.33
CA LEU A 76 -21.86 -4.47 -1.80
C LEU A 76 -21.45 -4.29 -3.28
N LEU A 77 -20.39 -4.97 -3.72
CA LEU A 77 -19.94 -4.91 -5.10
C LEU A 77 -20.88 -5.68 -6.04
N TYR A 78 -21.46 -6.79 -5.58
CA TYR A 78 -22.43 -7.58 -6.33
C TYR A 78 -23.75 -6.83 -6.56
N ASP A 79 -24.23 -6.11 -5.54
CA ASP A 79 -25.47 -5.34 -5.60
C ASP A 79 -25.32 -3.99 -6.33
N ALA A 80 -24.10 -3.57 -6.66
CA ALA A 80 -23.83 -2.28 -7.29
C ALA A 80 -24.14 -2.28 -8.80
N ASP A 81 -24.86 -1.24 -9.26
CA ASP A 81 -25.18 -1.08 -10.70
C ASP A 81 -23.96 -0.66 -11.55
N MET A 82 -23.02 0.08 -10.96
CA MET A 82 -21.84 0.62 -11.66
C MET A 82 -20.64 0.76 -10.70
N PRO A 83 -20.03 -0.35 -10.26
CA PRO A 83 -18.92 -0.31 -9.31
C PRO A 83 -17.66 0.31 -9.94
N LEU A 84 -16.90 1.05 -9.12
CA LEU A 84 -15.61 1.64 -9.50
C LEU A 84 -14.50 1.09 -8.61
N VAL A 85 -13.49 0.50 -9.23
CA VAL A 85 -12.22 0.14 -8.62
C VAL A 85 -11.22 1.27 -8.87
N TYR A 86 -10.90 2.06 -7.84
CA TYR A 86 -10.09 3.27 -7.96
C TYR A 86 -8.78 3.24 -7.13
N GLY A 87 -7.71 3.81 -7.67
CA GLY A 87 -6.50 4.16 -6.92
C GLY A 87 -5.24 3.43 -7.39
N MET A 88 -4.74 2.50 -6.57
CA MET A 88 -3.67 1.53 -6.88
C MET A 88 -2.25 2.05 -7.25
N SER A 89 -1.98 3.34 -7.38
CA SER A 89 -0.65 3.79 -7.83
C SER A 89 0.48 3.58 -6.79
N ASN A 90 0.12 3.27 -5.54
CA ASN A 90 1.06 2.92 -4.46
C ASN A 90 0.99 1.44 -4.06
N THR A 91 0.55 0.57 -4.96
CA THR A 91 0.62 -0.89 -4.78
C THR A 91 1.47 -1.55 -5.87
N THR A 92 1.69 -2.85 -5.76
CA THR A 92 2.49 -3.60 -6.74
C THR A 92 1.70 -3.93 -8.00
N CYS A 93 2.40 -4.26 -9.08
CA CYS A 93 1.77 -4.69 -10.34
C CYS A 93 0.93 -5.96 -10.17
N GLU A 94 1.32 -6.86 -9.27
CA GLU A 94 0.55 -8.07 -8.95
C GLU A 94 -0.81 -7.70 -8.38
N ALA A 95 -0.86 -6.79 -7.40
CA ALA A 95 -2.14 -6.32 -6.86
C ALA A 95 -2.99 -5.58 -7.91
N GLN A 96 -2.36 -4.76 -8.76
CA GLN A 96 -3.07 -4.09 -9.86
C GLN A 96 -3.70 -5.08 -10.85
N LYS A 97 -3.05 -6.21 -11.16
CA LYS A 97 -3.62 -7.25 -12.03
C LYS A 97 -4.89 -7.86 -11.42
N GLU A 98 -4.88 -8.13 -10.12
CA GLU A 98 -6.07 -8.63 -9.42
C GLU A 98 -7.21 -7.60 -9.43
N CYS A 99 -6.90 -6.30 -9.26
CA CYS A 99 -7.90 -5.24 -9.40
C CYS A 99 -8.50 -5.14 -10.81
N VAL A 100 -7.69 -5.33 -11.86
CA VAL A 100 -8.16 -5.39 -13.24
C VAL A 100 -9.11 -6.58 -13.43
N ALA A 101 -8.72 -7.77 -12.96
CA ALA A 101 -9.55 -8.97 -13.05
C ALA A 101 -10.88 -8.80 -12.30
N LEU A 102 -10.84 -8.20 -11.10
CA LEU A 102 -12.04 -7.89 -10.33
C LEU A 102 -12.96 -6.91 -11.07
N ALA A 103 -12.42 -5.82 -11.63
CA ALA A 103 -13.23 -4.85 -12.37
C ALA A 103 -13.90 -5.47 -13.60
N ASP A 104 -13.20 -6.37 -14.31
CA ASP A 104 -13.75 -7.13 -15.44
C ASP A 104 -14.91 -8.05 -15.00
N GLN A 105 -14.72 -8.79 -13.90
CA GLN A 105 -15.77 -9.66 -13.33
C GLN A 105 -17.02 -8.88 -12.90
N LEU A 106 -16.83 -7.66 -12.40
CA LEU A 106 -17.92 -6.78 -11.97
C LEU A 106 -18.59 -6.04 -13.13
N CYS A 107 -18.07 -6.14 -14.36
CA CYS A 107 -18.42 -5.23 -15.47
C CYS A 107 -18.31 -3.75 -15.05
N GLY A 108 -17.35 -3.45 -14.17
CA GLY A 108 -17.18 -2.16 -13.51
C GLY A 108 -16.20 -1.23 -14.22
N LEU A 109 -15.98 -0.07 -13.60
CA LEU A 109 -14.95 0.89 -13.99
C LEU A 109 -13.65 0.62 -13.23
N LEU A 110 -12.53 0.90 -13.89
CA LEU A 110 -11.20 0.89 -13.30
C LEU A 110 -10.51 2.22 -13.59
N ASP A 111 -9.99 2.87 -12.55
CA ASP A 111 -9.28 4.15 -12.70
C ASP A 111 -8.15 4.33 -11.66
N SER A 112 -7.19 5.19 -11.94
CA SER A 112 -6.06 5.50 -11.06
C SER A 112 -5.78 7.00 -11.05
N HIS A 113 -5.05 7.49 -10.04
CA HIS A 113 -4.68 8.91 -10.00
C HIS A 113 -3.51 9.20 -10.95
N THR A 114 -3.58 10.33 -11.66
CA THR A 114 -2.59 10.75 -12.66
C THR A 114 -1.25 11.18 -12.05
N SER A 115 -1.23 11.61 -10.78
CA SER A 115 -0.03 12.11 -10.11
C SER A 115 -0.08 11.88 -8.60
N LEU A 116 1.07 11.58 -8.01
CA LEU A 116 1.33 11.52 -6.56
C LEU A 116 1.81 12.87 -6.02
#